data_AF-K1X275-F1
#
_entry.id   AF-K1X275-F1
#
_cell.length_a   1.000
_cell.length_b   1.000
_cell.length_c   1.000
_cell.angle_alpha   90.00
_cell.angle_beta   90.00
_cell.angle_gamma   90.00
#
_symmetry.space_group_name_H-M   'P 1'
#
loop_
_entity.id
_entity.type
_entity.pdbx_description
1 polymer ?
#
loop_
_entity_poly.entity_id
_entity_poly.type
_entity_poly.pdbx_seq_one_letter_code
_entity_poly.pdbx_strand_id
1 'polypeptide(L)'
;MGKYITIALLAIIIIVVSIQAFGLFRKGNDMGNQLQASKEKVEMLNKENESLQEQLDYFSREENLEKELRAKFNYKNPGEKVMIITP
;
A
#
# COMPACT_ATOMS: atom_id res chain seq x y z
N MET A 1 -5.24 -46.65 -41.36
CA MET A 1 -6.28 -46.24 -40.39
C MET A 1 -5.71 -46.02 -38.98
N GLY A 2 -5.18 -47.03 -38.29
CA GLY A 2 -4.75 -46.91 -36.88
C GLY A 2 -3.71 -45.82 -36.57
N LYS A 3 -2.72 -45.61 -37.45
CA LYS A 3 -1.69 -44.55 -37.28
C LYS A 3 -2.26 -43.12 -37.28
N TYR A 4 -3.33 -42.84 -38.03
CA TYR A 4 -3.95 -41.51 -38.03
C TYR A 4 -4.77 -41.28 -36.76
N ILE A 5 -5.39 -42.34 -36.24
CA ILE A 5 -6.13 -42.31 -34.97
C ILE A 5 -5.17 -42.07 -33.79
N THR A 6 -4.00 -42.72 -33.78
CA THR A 6 -3.00 -42.48 -32.73
C THR A 6 -2.40 -41.08 -32.80
N ILE A 7 -2.16 -40.55 -34.00
CA ILE A 7 -1.71 -39.15 -34.18
C ILE A 7 -2.79 -38.16 -33.69
N ALA A 8 -4.07 -38.40 -34.00
CA ALA A 8 -5.16 -37.55 -33.54
C ALA A 8 -5.29 -37.57 -32.01
N LEU A 9 -5.16 -38.74 -31.37
CA LEU A 9 -5.16 -38.87 -29.91
C LEU A 9 -3.98 -38.12 -29.27
N LEU A 10 -2.77 -38.26 -29.83
CA LEU A 10 -1.60 -37.51 -29.36
C LEU A 10 -1.79 -36.00 -29.50
N ALA A 11 -2.37 -35.53 -30.61
CA ALA A 11 -2.66 -34.11 -30.80
C ALA A 11 -3.64 -33.58 -29.75
N ILE A 12 -4.69 -34.33 -29.42
CA ILE A 12 -5.65 -33.96 -28.38
C ILE A 12 -4.96 -33.88 -27.02
N ILE A 13 -4.12 -34.86 -26.67
CA ILE A 13 -3.36 -34.86 -25.41
C ILE A 13 -2.46 -33.62 -25.33
N ILE A 14 -1.75 -33.28 -26.41
CA ILE A 14 -0.88 -32.10 -26.44
C ILE A 14 -1.68 -30.82 -26.23
N ILE A 15 -2.85 -30.70 -26.86
CA ILE A 15 -3.74 -29.53 -26.68
C ILE A 15 -4.19 -29.41 -25.22
N VAL A 16 -4.65 -30.51 -24.63
CA VAL A 16 -5.13 -30.52 -23.23
C VAL A 16 -4.01 -30.18 -22.25
N VAL A 17 -2.80 -30.72 -22.45
CA VAL A 17 -1.63 -30.41 -21.62
C VAL A 17 -1.24 -28.94 -21.77
N SER A 18 -1.27 -28.41 -23.00
CA SER A 18 -0.96 -27.01 -23.27
C SER A 18 -1.92 -26.07 -22.53
N ILE A 19 -3.23 -26.32 -22.61
CA ILE A 19 -4.24 -25.51 -21.92
C ILE A 19 -4.01 -25.53 -20.40
N GLN A 20 -3.74 -26.70 -19.82
CA GLN A 20 -3.47 -26.81 -18.38
C GLN A 20 -2.18 -26.09 -17.97
N ALA A 21 -1.10 -26.23 -18.76
CA ALA A 21 0.15 -25.53 -18.51
C ALA A 21 -0.06 -24.00 -18.53
N PHE A 22 -0.75 -23.46 -19.55
CA PHE A 22 -1.08 -22.04 -19.62
C PHE A 22 -1.93 -21.56 -18.44
N GLY A 23 -2.88 -22.38 -17.96
CA GLY A 23 -3.67 -22.09 -16.76
C GLY A 23 -2.81 -21.96 -15.50
N LEU A 24 -1.86 -22.88 -15.31
CA LEU A 24 -0.93 -22.85 -14.18
C LEU A 24 -0.01 -21.62 -14.22
N PHE A 25 0.54 -21.29 -15.40
CA PHE A 25 1.36 -20.08 -15.55
C PHE A 25 0.60 -18.80 -15.22
N ARG A 26 -0.66 -18.66 -15.69
CA ARG A 26 -1.49 -17.50 -15.33
C ARG A 26 -1.77 -17.42 -13.83
N LYS A 27 -2.11 -18.56 -13.21
CA LYS A 27 -2.41 -18.61 -11.78
C LYS A 27 -1.19 -18.23 -10.93
N GLY A 28 0.00 -18.71 -11.32
CA GLY A 28 1.26 -18.33 -10.66
C GLY A 28 1.54 -16.83 -10.75
N ASN A 29 1.35 -16.23 -11.93
CA ASN A 29 1.57 -14.80 -12.12
C ASN A 29 0.57 -13.94 -11.34
N ASP A 30 -0.71 -14.33 -11.34
CA ASP A 30 -1.76 -13.63 -10.59
C ASP A 30 -1.51 -13.70 -9.07
N MET A 31 -1.12 -14.87 -8.55
CA MET A 31 -0.73 -15.02 -7.14
C MET A 31 0.50 -14.17 -6.78
N GLY A 32 1.47 -14.06 -7.70
CA GLY A 32 2.63 -13.18 -7.53
C GLY A 32 2.23 -11.71 -7.42
N ASN A 33 1.36 -11.24 -8.31
CA ASN A 33 0.85 -9.87 -8.30
C ASN A 33 0.04 -9.56 -7.04
N GLN A 34 -0.84 -10.47 -6.61
CA GLN A 34 -1.60 -10.30 -5.37
C GLN A 34 -0.70 -10.24 -4.15
N LEU A 35 0.34 -11.08 -4.09
CA LEU A 35 1.33 -11.05 -3.02
C LEU A 35 2.10 -9.72 -2.99
N GLN A 36 2.51 -9.22 -4.15
CA GLN A 36 3.20 -7.93 -4.25
C GLN A 36 2.29 -6.78 -3.78
N ALA A 37 1.06 -6.71 -4.29
CA ALA A 37 0.09 -5.68 -3.86
C ALA A 37 -0.19 -5.74 -2.35
N SER A 38 -0.28 -6.95 -1.79
CA SER A 38 -0.45 -7.11 -0.34
C SER A 38 0.77 -6.64 0.44
N LYS A 39 1.99 -6.90 -0.04
CA LYS A 39 3.23 -6.40 0.60
C LYS A 39 3.30 -4.88 0.57
N GLU A 40 3.01 -4.27 -0.57
CA GLU A 40 2.99 -2.80 -0.72
C GLU A 40 1.97 -2.16 0.23
N LYS A 41 0.79 -2.78 0.39
CA LYS A 41 -0.21 -2.31 1.35
C LYS A 41 0.26 -2.41 2.80
N VAL A 42 0.94 -3.48 3.17
CA VAL A 42 1.51 -3.65 4.52
C VAL A 42 2.59 -2.59 4.77
N GLU A 43 3.48 -2.34 3.81
CA GLU A 43 4.52 -1.32 3.93
C GLU A 43 3.92 0.09 4.10
N MET A 44 2.87 0.41 3.32
CA MET A 44 2.15 1.68 3.43
C MET A 44 1.52 1.87 4.81
N LEU A 45 0.84 0.85 5.33
CA LEU A 45 0.21 0.89 6.65
C LEU A 45 1.23 0.98 7.78
N ASN A 46 2.39 0.33 7.65
CA ASN A 46 3.47 0.46 8.63
C ASN A 46 4.01 1.89 8.68
N LYS A 47 4.26 2.52 7.52
CA LYS A 47 4.70 3.92 7.46
C LYS A 47 3.66 4.88 8.04
N GLU A 48 2.38 4.64 7.76
CA GLU A 48 1.29 5.44 8.34
C GLU A 48 1.26 5.30 9.86
N ASN A 49 1.39 4.07 10.39
CA ASN A 49 1.42 3.82 11.83
C ASN A 49 2.63 4.48 12.50
N GLU A 50 3.82 4.38 11.90
CA GLU A 50 5.03 5.07 12.39
C GLU A 50 4.82 6.59 12.46
N SER A 51 4.31 7.20 11.39
CA SER A 51 4.02 8.64 11.37
C SER A 51 2.97 9.05 12.40
N LEU A 52 1.94 8.24 12.62
CA LEU A 52 0.92 8.50 13.64
C LEU A 52 1.49 8.37 15.05
N GLN A 53 2.37 7.40 15.30
CA GLN A 53 3.06 7.26 16.58
C GLN A 53 3.98 8.45 16.86
N GLU A 54 4.74 8.90 15.87
CA GLU A 54 5.57 10.11 16.00
C GLU A 54 4.74 11.34 16.33
N GLN A 55 3.57 11.50 15.71
CA GLN A 55 2.64 12.58 16.03
C GLN A 55 2.09 12.46 17.45
N LEU A 56 1.68 11.27 17.88
CA LEU A 56 1.20 11.04 19.24
C LEU A 56 2.29 11.37 20.27
N ASP A 57 3.52 10.93 20.04
CA ASP A 57 4.67 11.25 20.89
C ASP A 57 4.96 12.75 20.91
N TYR A 58 4.87 13.43 19.77
CA TYR A 58 5.04 14.88 19.68
C TYR A 58 3.98 15.62 20.51
N PHE A 59 2.70 15.24 20.38
CA PHE A 59 1.58 15.85 21.09
C PHE A 59 1.47 15.43 22.56
N SER A 60 2.09 14.32 22.95
CA SER A 60 2.16 13.89 24.35
C SER A 60 2.95 14.85 25.24
N ARG A 61 3.82 15.67 24.65
CA ARG A 61 4.59 16.69 25.36
C ARG A 61 3.77 17.97 25.46
N GLU A 62 3.38 18.35 26.68
CA GLU A 62 2.54 19.54 26.94
C GLU A 62 3.07 20.82 26.28
N GLU A 63 4.39 21.01 26.25
CA GLU A 63 5.05 22.16 25.62
C GLU A 63 4.81 22.23 24.10
N ASN A 64 4.74 21.08 23.43
CA ASN A 64 4.47 20.98 21.99
C ASN A 64 2.98 21.14 21.70
N LEU A 65 2.14 20.58 22.56
CA LEU A 65 0.69 20.77 22.50
C LEU A 65 0.33 22.26 22.64
N GLU A 66 0.94 22.96 23.58
CA GLU A 66 0.73 24.40 23.79
C GLU A 66 1.23 25.23 22.60
N LYS A 67 2.37 24.88 21.99
CA LYS A 67 2.88 25.53 20.77
C LYS A 67 1.91 25.40 19.60
N GLU A 68 1.37 24.21 19.36
CA GLU A 68 0.41 23.97 18.30
C GLU A 68 -0.93 24.66 18.56
N LEU A 69 -1.42 24.65 19.80
CA LEU A 69 -2.62 25.41 20.18
C LEU A 69 -2.41 26.93 20.00
N ARG A 70 -1.23 27.47 20.33
CA ARG A 70 -0.90 28.88 20.07
C ARG A 70 -0.84 29.19 18.58
N ALA A 71 -0.21 28.35 17.77
CA ALA A 71 -0.11 28.55 16.33
C ALA A 71 -1.49 28.47 15.65
N LYS A 72 -2.33 27.51 16.04
CA LYS A 72 -3.62 27.23 15.40
C LYS A 72 -4.72 28.22 15.79
N PHE A 73 -4.66 28.75 17.01
CA PHE A 73 -5.68 29.68 17.54
C PHE A 73 -5.15 31.10 17.76
N ASN A 74 -3.91 31.41 17.35
CA ASN A 74 -3.23 32.69 17.61
C ASN A 74 -3.23 33.07 19.11
N TYR A 75 -3.18 32.10 20.03
CA TYR A 75 -3.11 32.41 21.45
C TYR A 75 -1.75 33.02 21.81
N LYS A 76 -1.79 34.15 22.51
CA LYS A 76 -0.62 34.87 23.01
C LYS A 76 -0.60 34.89 24.53
N ASN A 77 0.61 34.99 25.09
CA ASN A 77 0.74 35.18 26.54
C ASN A 77 0.07 36.51 26.93
N PRO A 78 -0.59 36.59 28.11
CA PRO A 78 -1.15 37.84 28.60
C PRO A 78 -0.02 38.89 28.75
N GLY A 79 0.02 39.88 27.85
CA GLY A 79 1.04 40.94 27.80
C GLY A 79 1.77 41.10 26.46
N GLU A 80 1.58 40.21 25.50
CA GLU A 80 2.33 40.21 24.23
C GLU A 80 1.66 41.12 23.17
N LYS A 81 2.27 42.26 22.82
CA LYS A 81 1.74 43.19 21.80
C LYS A 81 1.79 42.56 20.40
N VAL A 82 0.65 42.47 19.73
CA VAL A 82 0.55 42.11 18.31
C VAL A 82 0.74 43.38 17.48
N MET A 83 1.76 43.43 16.63
CA MET A 83 1.90 44.45 15.59
C MET A 83 1.50 43.81 14.27
N ILE A 84 0.31 44.17 13.76
CA ILE A 84 -0.12 43.79 12.42
C ILE A 84 0.54 44.75 11.44
N ILE A 85 1.40 44.24 10.57
CA ILE A 85 2.00 45.01 9.47
C ILE A 85 1.21 44.67 8.21
N THR A 86 0.44 45.63 7.71
CA THR A 86 -0.22 45.59 6.40
C THR A 86 0.64 46.33 5.36
N PRO A 87 0.72 45.86 4.09
CA PRO A 87 1.35 46.61 3.01
C PRO A 87 0.58 47.90 2.65
#